data_AF-A0A942VG41-F1
#
_entry.id   AF-A0A942VG41-F1
#
_cell.length_a   1.000
_cell.length_b   1.000
_cell.length_c   1.000
_cell.angle_alpha   90.00
_cell.angle_beta   90.00
_cell.angle_gamma   90.00
#
_symmetry.space_group_name_H-M   'P 1'
#
loop_
_entity.id
_entity.type
_entity.pdbx_description
1 polymer ?
#
loop_
_entity_poly.entity_id
_entity_poly.type
_entity_poly.pdbx_seq_one_letter_code
_entity_poly.pdbx_strand_id
1 'polypeptide(L)'
;MLSKLFKGELSLKATFWKFGILGLIILKLAVRIFGSLLAGHIKGVSIVEFFTRYFHPIYSSKLSILWTLCYLSSLLILAVYSWYIIGAVWKSSAAYDKSLWLRNLARLFILLFVAVIWGSIEFRPFF
;
A
#
# COMPACT_ATOMS: atom_id res chain seq x y z
N MET A 1 -7.62 16.68 7.71
CA MET A 1 -8.48 15.87 6.80
C MET A 1 -8.33 14.37 7.00
N LEU A 2 -7.11 13.82 7.10
CA LEU A 2 -6.87 12.39 7.35
C LEU A 2 -7.51 11.84 8.64
N SER A 3 -7.48 12.58 9.76
CA SER A 3 -8.15 12.10 10.98
C SER A 3 -9.68 12.05 10.86
N LYS A 4 -10.30 12.94 10.07
CA LYS A 4 -11.74 12.89 9.75
C LYS A 4 -12.09 11.68 8.87
N LEU A 5 -11.16 11.27 8.01
CA LEU A 5 -11.30 10.05 7.20
C LEU A 5 -11.30 8.81 8.09
N PHE A 6 -10.36 8.71 9.03
CA PHE A 6 -10.28 7.58 9.97
C PHE A 6 -11.43 7.54 10.97
N LYS A 7 -12.02 8.71 11.28
CA LYS A 7 -13.24 8.82 12.08
C LYS A 7 -14.52 8.48 11.30
N GLY A 8 -14.46 8.37 9.97
CA GLY A 8 -15.62 8.03 9.14
C GLY A 8 -16.61 9.18 8.92
N GLU A 9 -16.21 10.41 9.22
CA GLU A 9 -17.04 11.63 9.07
C GLU A 9 -17.16 12.12 7.62
N LEU A 10 -16.46 11.47 6.69
CA LEU A 10 -16.49 11.79 5.26
C LEU A 10 -17.55 10.98 4.52
N SER A 11 -18.17 11.62 3.53
CA SER A 11 -19.17 11.00 2.67
C SER A 11 -18.63 9.74 1.99
N LEU A 12 -19.48 8.71 1.87
CA LEU A 12 -19.12 7.41 1.30
C LEU A 12 -18.42 7.55 -0.06
N LYS A 13 -18.93 8.44 -0.92
CA LYS A 13 -18.36 8.71 -2.25
C LYS A 13 -16.93 9.24 -2.15
N ALA A 14 -16.67 10.21 -1.28
CA ALA A 14 -15.34 10.80 -1.13
C ALA A 14 -14.34 9.80 -0.52
N THR A 15 -14.76 9.10 0.54
CA THR A 15 -13.95 8.08 1.23
C THR A 15 -13.57 6.95 0.28
N PHE A 16 -14.50 6.49 -0.55
CA PHE A 16 -14.26 5.39 -1.48
C PHE A 16 -13.42 5.79 -2.69
N TRP A 17 -13.77 6.86 -3.41
CA TRP A 17 -13.08 7.24 -4.64
C TRP A 17 -11.74 7.94 -4.40
N LYS A 18 -11.76 9.02 -3.61
CA LYS A 18 -10.59 9.90 -3.47
C LYS A 18 -9.56 9.35 -2.51
N PHE A 19 -10.00 8.68 -1.46
CA PHE A 19 -9.07 8.15 -0.45
C PHE A 19 -8.87 6.64 -0.60
N GLY A 20 -9.92 5.86 -0.88
CA GLY A 20 -9.79 4.43 -1.17
C GLY A 20 -9.02 4.19 -2.47
N ILE A 21 -9.70 4.39 -3.60
CA ILE A 21 -9.16 4.04 -4.93
C ILE A 21 -7.91 4.86 -5.25
N LEU A 22 -8.02 6.19 -5.29
CA LEU A 22 -6.91 7.06 -5.70
C LEU A 22 -5.71 6.96 -4.72
N GLY A 23 -5.98 6.91 -3.41
CA GLY A 23 -4.93 6.79 -2.39
C GLY A 23 -4.15 5.48 -2.50
N LEU A 24 -4.85 4.35 -2.68
CA LEU A 24 -4.21 3.04 -2.87
C LEU A 24 -3.42 2.97 -4.18
N ILE A 25 -3.91 3.59 -5.26
CA ILE A 25 -3.18 3.66 -6.54
C ILE A 25 -1.87 4.44 -6.39
N ILE A 26 -1.92 5.60 -5.74
CA ILE A 26 -0.72 6.44 -5.52
C ILE A 26 0.30 5.68 -4.67
N LEU A 27 -0.13 5.03 -3.59
CA LEU A 27 0.77 4.25 -2.74
C LEU A 27 1.36 3.04 -3.47
N LYS A 28 0.54 2.32 -4.26
CA LYS A 28 1.05 1.25 -5.13
C LYS A 28 2.13 1.77 -6.10
N LEU A 29 1.91 2.93 -6.70
CA LEU A 29 2.86 3.54 -7.62
C LEU A 29 4.17 3.90 -6.89
N ALA A 30 4.08 4.44 -5.67
CA ALA A 30 5.25 4.70 -4.84
C ALA A 30 6.04 3.42 -4.51
N VAL A 31 5.36 2.36 -4.08
CA VAL A 31 5.98 1.04 -3.82
C VAL A 31 6.67 0.50 -5.07
N ARG A 32 6.04 0.64 -6.25
CA ARG A 32 6.60 0.20 -7.53
C ARG A 32 7.84 1.00 -7.92
N ILE A 33 7.83 2.31 -7.75
CA ILE A 33 8.98 3.17 -8.05
C ILE A 33 10.16 2.81 -7.14
N PHE A 34 9.94 2.72 -5.83
CA PHE A 34 10.99 2.36 -4.89
C PHE A 34 11.51 0.94 -5.13
N GLY A 35 10.62 -0.01 -5.45
CA GLY A 35 11.00 -1.38 -5.80
C GLY A 35 11.86 -1.44 -7.07
N SER A 36 11.52 -0.67 -8.10
CA SER A 36 12.29 -0.59 -9.36
C SER A 36 13.67 0.04 -9.15
N LEU A 37 13.75 1.13 -8.39
CA LEU A 37 15.01 1.78 -8.04
C LEU A 37 15.90 0.83 -7.23
N LEU A 38 15.32 0.12 -6.27
CA LEU A 38 16.02 -0.88 -5.48
C LEU A 38 16.51 -2.05 -6.35
N ALA A 39 15.69 -2.55 -7.27
CA ALA A 39 16.05 -3.62 -8.21
C ALA A 39 17.30 -3.27 -9.04
N GLY A 40 17.43 -2.01 -9.46
CA GLY A 40 18.63 -1.50 -10.14
C GLY A 40 19.90 -1.57 -9.29
N HIS A 41 19.78 -1.43 -7.96
CA HIS A 41 20.91 -1.47 -7.03
C HIS A 41 21.27 -2.88 -6.55
N ILE A 42 20.30 -3.78 -6.44
CA ILE A 42 20.52 -5.19 -6.03
C ILE A 42 20.83 -6.10 -7.23
N LYS A 43 20.86 -5.55 -8.46
CA LYS A 43 21.19 -6.27 -9.72
C LYS A 43 20.36 -7.55 -9.93
N GLY A 44 19.10 -7.56 -9.49
CA GLY A 44 18.21 -8.71 -9.61
C GLY A 44 18.41 -9.82 -8.58
N VAL A 45 19.29 -9.63 -7.58
CA VAL A 45 19.39 -10.49 -6.39
C VAL A 45 18.31 -10.07 -5.40
N SER A 46 17.74 -11.00 -4.65
CA SER A 46 16.72 -10.66 -3.64
C SER A 46 17.31 -9.82 -2.50
N ILE A 47 16.48 -9.01 -1.84
CA ILE A 47 16.90 -8.17 -0.70
C ILE A 47 17.53 -9.04 0.39
N VAL A 48 16.92 -10.19 0.70
CA VAL A 48 17.42 -11.10 1.74
C VAL A 48 18.79 -11.63 1.37
N GLU A 49 18.98 -12.09 0.14
CA GLU A 49 20.26 -12.62 -0.31
C GLU A 49 21.32 -11.52 -0.43
N PHE A 50 20.94 -10.31 -0.88
CA PHE A 50 21.83 -9.15 -0.92
C PHE A 50 22.37 -8.80 0.47
N PHE A 51 21.51 -8.71 1.49
CA PHE A 51 21.92 -8.33 2.85
C PHE A 51 22.62 -9.44 3.63
N THR A 52 22.42 -10.70 3.28
CA THR A 52 23.04 -11.84 3.99
C THR A 52 24.34 -12.32 3.37
N ARG A 53 24.46 -12.32 2.04
CA ARG A 53 25.64 -12.83 1.32
C ARG A 53 26.55 -11.76 0.74
N TYR A 54 25.99 -10.63 0.29
CA TYR A 54 26.71 -9.65 -0.53
C TYR A 54 26.96 -8.31 0.15
N PHE A 55 26.30 -8.06 1.28
CA PHE A 55 26.40 -6.79 1.98
C PHE A 55 27.69 -6.71 2.80
N HIS A 56 28.53 -5.75 2.45
CA HIS A 56 29.70 -5.38 3.22
C HIS A 56 29.53 -3.94 3.72
N PRO A 57 29.61 -3.66 5.03
CA PRO A 57 29.35 -2.33 5.58
C PRO A 57 30.33 -1.24 5.09
N ILE A 58 31.49 -1.64 4.57
CA ILE A 58 32.53 -0.74 4.05
C ILE A 58 32.43 -0.57 2.53
N TYR A 59 32.04 -1.61 1.80
CA TYR A 59 32.12 -1.65 0.33
C TYR A 59 30.75 -1.53 -0.37
N SER A 60 29.65 -1.81 0.32
CA SER A 60 28.30 -1.70 -0.27
C SER A 60 27.86 -0.24 -0.38
N SER A 61 27.11 0.05 -1.45
CA SER A 61 26.59 1.39 -1.68
C SER A 61 25.58 1.76 -0.59
N LYS A 62 25.79 2.88 0.10
CA LYS A 62 24.87 3.41 1.12
C LYS A 62 23.45 3.64 0.56
N LEU A 63 23.34 3.86 -0.75
CA LEU A 63 22.09 4.01 -1.47
C LEU A 63 21.25 2.71 -1.48
N SER A 64 21.87 1.54 -1.56
CA SER A 64 21.15 0.24 -1.48
C SER A 64 20.36 0.11 -0.17
N ILE A 65 20.95 0.55 0.94
CA ILE A 65 20.31 0.56 2.26
C ILE A 65 19.13 1.54 2.28
N LEU A 66 19.36 2.77 1.80
CA LEU A 66 18.34 3.81 1.76
C LEU A 66 17.13 3.38 0.93
N TRP A 67 17.36 2.86 -0.29
CA TRP A 67 16.28 2.38 -1.15
C TRP A 67 15.55 1.17 -0.57
N THR A 68 16.26 0.28 0.13
CA THR A 68 15.62 -0.84 0.85
C THR A 68 14.71 -0.32 1.95
N LEU A 69 15.18 0.67 2.72
CA LEU A 69 14.40 1.29 3.79
C LEU A 69 13.17 2.03 3.23
N CYS A 70 13.32 2.75 2.12
CA CYS A 70 12.21 3.43 1.43
C CYS A 70 11.18 2.44 0.88
N TYR A 71 11.65 1.35 0.26
CA TYR A 71 10.75 0.30 -0.23
C TYR A 71 9.99 -0.35 0.92
N LEU A 72 10.67 -0.77 2.00
CA LEU A 72 10.05 -1.40 3.16
C LEU A 72 9.07 -0.46 3.87
N SER A 73 9.44 0.81 4.04
CA SER A 73 8.54 1.80 4.66
C SER A 73 7.31 2.06 3.80
N SER A 74 7.46 2.17 2.47
CA SER A 74 6.33 2.35 1.56
C SER A 74 5.38 1.15 1.56
N LEU A 75 5.92 -0.07 1.69
CA LEU A 75 5.14 -1.31 1.79
C LEU A 75 4.38 -1.38 3.12
N LEU A 76 5.02 -1.01 4.24
CA LEU A 76 4.36 -0.87 5.54
C LEU A 76 3.25 0.18 5.50
N ILE A 77 3.50 1.35 4.91
CA ILE A 77 2.50 2.40 4.76
C ILE A 77 1.32 1.89 3.93
N LEU A 78 1.56 1.15 2.84
CA LEU A 78 0.50 0.55 2.04
C LEU A 78 -0.33 -0.46 2.84
N ALA A 79 0.30 -1.30 3.67
CA ALA A 79 -0.38 -2.26 4.55
C ALA A 79 -1.28 -1.55 5.57
N VAL A 80 -0.71 -0.60 6.30
CA VAL A 80 -1.44 0.18 7.30
C VAL A 80 -2.57 0.96 6.64
N TYR A 81 -2.32 1.60 5.51
CA TYR A 81 -3.34 2.37 4.78
C TYR A 81 -4.48 1.49 4.26
N SER A 82 -4.16 0.29 3.75
CA SER A 82 -5.17 -0.69 3.30
C SER A 82 -6.11 -1.06 4.44
N TRP A 83 -5.56 -1.35 5.62
CA TRP A 83 -6.35 -1.65 6.81
C TRP A 83 -7.27 -0.49 7.21
N TYR A 84 -6.72 0.73 7.25
CA TYR A 84 -7.50 1.90 7.61
C TYR A 84 -8.61 2.23 6.60
N ILE A 85 -8.35 2.07 5.30
CA ILE A 85 -9.35 2.32 4.25
C ILE A 85 -10.49 1.31 4.33
N ILE A 86 -10.20 0.03 4.59
CA ILE A 86 -11.25 -0.97 4.83
C ILE A 86 -12.12 -0.55 6.01
N GLY A 87 -11.51 -0.16 7.13
CA GLY A 87 -12.23 0.32 8.31
C GLY A 87 -13.04 1.60 8.05
N ALA A 88 -12.47 2.57 7.32
CA ALA A 88 -13.13 3.82 6.97
C ALA A 88 -14.34 3.59 6.05
N VAL A 89 -14.21 2.72 5.04
CA VAL A 89 -15.33 2.32 4.17
C VAL A 89 -16.38 1.54 4.97
N TRP A 90 -15.97 0.70 5.93
CA TRP A 90 -16.92 -0.03 6.77
C TRP A 90 -17.77 0.87 7.65
N LYS A 91 -17.15 1.88 8.28
CA LYS A 91 -17.83 2.90 9.10
C LYS A 91 -18.70 3.82 8.24
N SER A 92 -18.16 4.34 7.15
CA SER A 92 -18.88 5.26 6.25
C SER A 92 -20.06 4.56 5.56
N SER A 93 -19.92 3.27 5.22
CA SER A 93 -21.03 2.47 4.67
C SER A 93 -22.08 2.11 5.72
N ALA A 94 -21.73 2.02 7.01
CA ALA A 94 -22.70 1.77 8.06
C ALA A 94 -23.64 2.96 8.29
N ALA A 95 -23.16 4.19 8.08
CA ALA A 95 -23.93 5.43 8.13
C ALA A 95 -24.75 5.72 6.84
N TYR A 96 -24.73 4.79 5.87
CA TYR A 96 -25.45 4.96 4.60
C TYR A 96 -26.85 4.34 4.69
N ASP A 97 -27.86 5.13 5.06
CA ASP A 97 -29.24 4.67 5.28
C ASP A 97 -30.06 4.47 3.99
N LYS A 98 -29.55 4.89 2.82
CA LYS A 98 -30.35 4.85 1.58
C LYS A 98 -30.55 3.44 1.01
N SER A 99 -29.59 2.53 1.19
CA SER A 99 -29.70 1.16 0.62
C SER A 99 -28.70 0.20 1.28
N LEU A 100 -29.23 -0.89 1.84
CA LEU A 100 -28.44 -2.01 2.38
C LEU A 100 -27.59 -2.69 1.30
N TRP A 101 -28.09 -2.74 0.06
CA TRP A 101 -27.39 -3.38 -1.05
C TRP A 101 -26.13 -2.59 -1.45
N LEU A 102 -26.23 -1.26 -1.61
CA LEU A 102 -25.07 -0.41 -1.90
C LEU A 102 -24.02 -0.46 -0.79
N ARG A 103 -24.44 -0.57 0.47
CA ARG A 103 -23.54 -0.70 1.62
C ARG A 103 -22.69 -1.96 1.53
N ASN A 104 -23.29 -3.11 1.22
CA ASN A 104 -22.56 -4.37 1.08
C ASN A 104 -21.70 -4.39 -0.18
N LEU A 105 -22.17 -3.80 -1.28
CA LEU A 105 -21.42 -3.67 -2.52
C LEU A 105 -20.13 -2.84 -2.32
N ALA A 106 -20.20 -1.71 -1.62
CA ALA A 106 -19.05 -0.86 -1.36
C ALA A 106 -17.97 -1.58 -0.51
N ARG A 107 -18.40 -2.39 0.48
CA ARG A 107 -17.50 -3.21 1.30
C ARG A 107 -16.83 -4.30 0.48
N LEU A 108 -17.58 -5.01 -0.35
CA LEU A 108 -17.05 -6.07 -1.19
C LEU A 108 -16.07 -5.50 -2.22
N PHE A 109 -16.41 -4.36 -2.83
CA PHE A 109 -15.53 -3.71 -3.80
C PHE A 109 -14.22 -3.23 -3.20
N ILE A 110 -14.22 -2.62 -2.01
CA ILE A 110 -12.96 -2.17 -1.41
C ILE A 110 -12.06 -3.36 -1.04
N LEU A 111 -12.63 -4.47 -0.58
CA LEU A 111 -11.88 -5.69 -0.30
C LEU A 111 -11.28 -6.29 -1.57
N LEU A 112 -12.06 -6.42 -2.64
CA LEU A 112 -11.56 -6.87 -3.94
C LEU A 112 -10.47 -5.94 -4.47
N PHE A 113 -10.67 -4.63 -4.37
CA PHE A 113 -9.70 -3.66 -4.85
C PHE A 113 -8.37 -3.74 -4.08
N VAL A 114 -8.43 -3.84 -2.75
CA VAL A 114 -7.24 -4.09 -1.93
C VAL A 114 -6.58 -5.41 -2.34
N ALA A 115 -7.34 -6.50 -2.49
CA ALA A 115 -6.79 -7.78 -2.92
C ALA A 115 -6.10 -7.71 -4.30
N VAL A 116 -6.68 -6.99 -5.27
CA VAL A 116 -6.07 -6.75 -6.58
C VAL A 116 -4.79 -5.91 -6.45
N ILE A 117 -4.79 -4.86 -5.62
CA ILE A 117 -3.59 -4.06 -5.37
C ILE A 117 -2.48 -4.95 -4.83
N TRP A 118 -2.75 -5.73 -3.77
CA TRP A 118 -1.78 -6.62 -3.16
C TRP A 118 -1.29 -7.73 -4.10
N GLY A 119 -2.19 -8.36 -4.87
CA GLY A 119 -1.83 -9.38 -5.86
C GLY A 119 -1.05 -8.83 -7.06
N SER A 120 -1.16 -7.53 -7.33
CA SER A 120 -0.42 -6.85 -8.40
C SER A 120 0.95 -6.29 -7.99
N ILE A 121 1.33 -6.43 -6.71
CA ILE A 121 2.67 -6.06 -6.25
C ILE A 121 3.62 -7.20 -6.61
N GLU A 122 4.63 -6.89 -7.41
CA GLU A 122 5.71 -7.83 -7.68
C GLU A 122 6.61 -7.93 -6.44
N PHE A 123 6.53 -9.04 -5.73
CA PHE A 123 7.42 -9.38 -4.62
C PHE A 123 8.78 -9.93 -5.07
N ARG A 124 9.11 -9.86 -6.38
CA ARG A 124 10.40 -10.26 -6.94
C ARG A 124 11.63 -9.68 -6.21
N PRO A 125 11.64 -8.42 -5.73
CA PRO A 125 12.79 -7.95 -4.96
C PRO A 125 12.88 -8.58 -3.55
N PHE A 126 11.83 -9.23 -3.04
CA PHE A 126 11.83 -9.87 -1.72
C PHE A 126 12.41 -11.29 -1.71
N PHE A 127 12.16 -12.07 -2.76
CA PHE A 127 12.51 -13.49 -2.86
C PHE A 127 13.53 -13.77 -3.96
#